data_AF-A0A535XKH3-F1
#
_entry.id   AF-A0A535XKH3-F1
#
_cell.length_a   1.000
_cell.length_b   1.000
_cell.length_c   1.000
_cell.angle_alpha   90.00
_cell.angle_beta   90.00
_cell.angle_gamma   90.00
#
_symmetry.space_group_name_H-M   'P 1'
#
loop_
_entity.id
_entity.type
_entity.pdbx_description
1 polymer ?
#
loop_
_entity_poly.entity_id
_entity_poly.type
_entity_poly.pdbx_seq_one_letter_code
_entity_poly.pdbx_strand_id
1 'polypeptide(L)' 'GELTLHGVTKSVRIDLSATRSGGMITITGSLPISFSDFNIQKPTSFIVLSVDDHGVMELQLHFVHA' A
#
# COMPACT_ATOMS: atom_id res chain seq x y z
N GLY A 1 10.09 -2.91 -5.65
CA GLY A 1 9.22 -2.96 -6.85
C GLY A 1 8.82 -1.55 -7.22
N GLU A 2 8.26 -1.36 -8.40
CA GLU A 2 7.76 -0.04 -8.82
C GLU A 2 6.29 0.09 -8.42
N LEU A 3 5.99 1.15 -7.65
CA LEU A 3 4.64 1.53 -7.29
C LEU A 3 4.27 2.79 -8.05
N THR A 4 3.15 2.76 -8.77
CA THR A 4 2.61 3.94 -9.46
C THR A 4 1.30 4.36 -8.84
N LEU A 5 1.27 5.55 -8.23
CA LEU A 5 0.06 6.21 -7.74
C LEU A 5 -0.06 7.58 -8.39
N HIS A 6 -1.27 7.94 -8.80
CA HIS A 6 -1.57 9.25 -9.38
C HIS A 6 -0.59 9.65 -10.52
N GLY A 7 -0.20 8.67 -11.34
CA GLY A 7 0.72 8.87 -12.46
C GLY A 7 2.20 9.03 -12.08
N VAL A 8 2.54 9.03 -10.80
CA VAL A 8 3.93 9.10 -10.30
C VAL A 8 4.41 7.70 -9.95
N THR A 9 5.55 7.30 -10.49
CA THR A 9 6.19 6.00 -10.19
C THR A 9 7.34 6.19 -9.21
N LYS A 10 7.41 5.32 -8.20
CA LYS A 10 8.49 5.26 -7.21
C LYS A 10 8.93 3.82 -6.98
N SER A 11 10.23 3.60 -6.84
CA SER A 11 10.78 2.36 -6.32
C SER A 11 10.49 2.26 -4.82
N VAL A 12 9.77 1.21 -4.42
CA VAL A 12 9.40 0.94 -3.02
C VAL A 12 9.87 -0.45 -2.59
N ARG A 13 10.01 -0.63 -1.28
CA ARG A 13 10.24 -1.94 -0.66
C ARG A 13 9.06 -2.24 0.26
N ILE A 14 8.45 -3.41 0.07
CA ILE A 14 7.39 -3.92 0.94
C ILE A 14 7.98 -5.08 1.72
N ASP A 15 7.91 -5.03 3.04
CA ASP A 15 8.28 -6.16 3.87
C ASP A 15 7.13 -7.17 3.86
N LEU A 16 7.42 -8.37 3.38
CA LEU A 16 6.44 -9.43 3.18
C LEU A 16 6.64 -10.55 4.22
N SER A 17 5.54 -11.01 4.79
CA SER A 17 5.49 -12.20 5.64
C SER A 17 4.76 -13.31 4.91
N ALA A 18 5.32 -14.51 4.95
CA ALA A 18 4.75 -15.68 4.30
C ALA A 18 4.47 -16.77 5.34
N THR A 19 3.27 -17.34 5.29
CA THR A 19 2.90 -18.52 6.06
C THR A 19 2.37 -19.60 5.14
N ARG A 20 2.74 -20.85 5.40
CA ARG A 20 2.22 -22.01 4.66
C ARG A 20 1.37 -22.87 5.59
N SER A 21 0.15 -23.15 5.17
CA SER A 21 -0.75 -24.06 5.87
C SER A 21 -1.36 -25.03 4.86
N GLY A 22 -1.03 -26.32 5.01
CA GLY A 22 -1.42 -27.35 4.05
C GLY A 22 -0.94 -27.03 2.63
N GLY A 23 -1.88 -27.00 1.67
CA GLY A 23 -1.63 -26.68 0.25
C GLY A 23 -1.67 -25.19 -0.08
N MET A 24 -1.85 -24.31 0.91
CA MET A 24 -2.00 -22.87 0.69
C MET A 24 -0.82 -22.08 1.29
N ILE A 25 -0.37 -21.07 0.55
CA ILE A 25 0.57 -20.06 1.04
C ILE A 25 -0.18 -18.73 1.18
N THR A 26 -0.13 -18.14 2.36
CA THR A 26 -0.66 -16.81 2.64
C THR A 26 0.51 -15.83 2.75
N ILE A 27 0.50 -14.79 1.92
CA ILE A 27 1.44 -13.68 1.97
C ILE A 27 0.72 -12.45 2.52
N THR A 28 1.29 -11.78 3.50
CA THR A 28 0.83 -10.47 3.98
C THR A 28 1.93 -9.44 3.85
N GLY A 29 1.55 -8.18 3.67
CA GLY A 29 2.48 -7.06 3.64
C GLY A 29 1.75 -5.75 3.84
N SER A 30 2.51 -4.75 4.31
CA SER A 30 2.03 -3.38 4.40
C SER A 30 3.12 -2.41 3.99
N LEU A 31 2.70 -1.24 3.52
CA LEU A 31 3.58 -0.15 3.11
C LEU A 31 2.97 1.18 3.55
N PRO A 32 3.59 1.89 4.50
CA PRO A 32 3.28 3.29 4.76
C PRO A 32 3.62 4.14 3.52
N ILE A 33 2.73 5.04 3.15
CA ILE A 33 2.84 5.91 1.98
C ILE A 33 2.62 7.34 2.43
N SER A 34 3.57 8.23 2.12
CA SER A 34 3.30 9.68 2.12
C SER A 34 2.61 10.04 0.81
N PHE A 35 1.45 10.68 0.88
CA PHE A 35 0.72 11.07 -0.33
C PHE A 35 1.47 12.12 -1.16
N SER A 36 2.29 12.93 -0.50
CA SER A 36 3.09 13.96 -1.15
C SER A 36 4.14 13.38 -2.13
N ASP A 37 4.68 12.18 -1.87
CA ASP A 37 5.63 11.51 -2.76
C ASP A 37 5.03 11.14 -4.12
N PHE A 38 3.70 11.09 -4.18
CA PHE A 38 2.92 10.72 -5.36
C PHE A 38 2.06 11.88 -5.90
N ASN A 39 2.38 13.13 -5.55
CA ASN A 39 1.61 14.32 -5.94
C ASN A 39 0.11 14.25 -5.58
N ILE A 40 -0.24 13.51 -4.52
CA ILE A 40 -1.60 13.48 -3.99
C ILE A 40 -1.69 14.57 -2.92
N GLN A 41 -2.44 15.63 -3.24
CA GLN A 41 -2.62 16.76 -2.33
C GLN A 41 -3.80 16.51 -1.41
N LYS A 42 -3.60 16.82 -0.13
CA LYS A 42 -4.71 16.87 0.83
C LYS A 42 -5.73 17.93 0.41
N PRO A 43 -7.04 17.69 0.62
CA PRO A 43 -8.05 18.72 0.39
C PRO A 43 -7.78 19.97 1.21
N THR A 44 -7.80 21.13 0.57
CA THR A 44 -7.65 22.44 1.23
C THR A 44 -9.01 23.13 1.30
N SER A 45 -9.91 22.66 2.17
CA SER A 45 -11.16 23.38 2.45
C SER A 45 -11.29 23.63 3.93
N PHE A 46 -11.68 24.86 4.28
CA PHE A 46 -11.86 25.34 5.66
C PHE A 46 -12.98 24.61 6.42
N ILE A 47 -13.88 23.93 5.69
CA ILE A 47 -15.06 23.26 6.26
C ILE A 47 -14.80 21.77 6.53
N VAL A 48 -13.86 21.15 5.82
CA VAL A 48 -13.52 19.74 6.02
C VAL A 48 -12.50 19.62 7.16
N LEU A 49 -12.79 18.75 8.12
CA LEU A 49 -11.78 18.27 9.06
C LEU A 49 -10.60 17.71 8.25
N SER A 50 -9.37 18.05 8.66
CA SER A 50 -8.15 17.62 7.95
C SER A 50 -8.14 16.11 7.80
N VAL A 51 -7.79 15.65 6.61
CA VAL A 51 -7.46 14.25 6.34
C VAL A 51 -5.97 14.04 6.65
N ASP A 52 -5.61 12.83 7.06
CA ASP A 52 -4.19 12.44 7.20
C ASP A 52 -3.48 12.54 5.84
N ASP A 53 -2.23 12.97 5.84
CA ASP A 53 -1.37 13.06 4.65
C ASP A 53 -0.59 11.75 4.38
N HIS A 54 -0.86 10.72 5.18
CA HIS A 54 -0.35 9.37 5.01
C HIS A 54 -1.46 8.35 4.78
N GLY A 55 -1.11 7.28 4.08
CA GLY A 55 -1.92 6.08 3.96
C GLY A 55 -1.09 4.83 4.23
N VAL A 56 -1.77 3.71 4.45
CA VAL A 56 -1.12 2.40 4.49
C VAL A 56 -1.73 1.57 3.37
N MET A 57 -0.89 1.10 2.45
CA MET A 57 -1.29 0.06 1.52
C MET A 57 -1.12 -1.28 2.23
N GLU A 58 -2.18 -2.07 2.29
CA GLU A 58 -2.17 -3.41 2.83
C GLU A 58 -2.42 -4.42 1.71
N LEU A 59 -1.76 -5.57 1.77
CA LEU A 59 -2.00 -6.66 0.84
C LEU A 59 -2.05 -8.00 1.58
N GLN A 60 -2.92 -8.87 1.08
CA GLN A 60 -2.98 -10.27 1.45
C GLN A 60 -3.22 -11.12 0.20
N LEU A 61 -2.35 -12.09 -0.04
CA LEU A 61 -2.43 -12.98 -1.20
C LEU A 61 -2.52 -14.42 -0.73
N HIS A 62 -3.39 -15.20 -1.35
CA HIS A 62 -3.48 -16.65 -1.16
C HIS A 62 -3.09 -17.36 -2.43
N PHE A 63 -2.04 -18.17 -2.35
CA PHE A 63 -1.63 -19.05 -3.44
C PHE A 63 -2.06 -20.47 -3.11
N VAL A 64 -2.79 -21.09 -4.02
CA VAL A 64 -3.16 -22.51 -4.00
C VAL A 64 -2.60 -23.17 -5.24
N HIS A 65 -2.33 -24.47 -5.16
CA HIS A 65 -1.98 -25.23 -6.35
C HIS A 65 -3.22 -25.34 -7.26
N ALA A 66 -3.05 -25.08 -8.56
CA ALA A 66 -4.09 -25.23 -9.58
C ALA A 66 -4.33 -26.70 -9.96
#